data_AF-A0A2I1IMJ1-F1
#
_entry.id   AF-A0A2I1IMJ1-F1
#
_cell.length_a   1.000
_cell.length_b   1.000
_cell.length_c   1.000
_cell.angle_alpha   90.00
_cell.angle_beta   90.00
_cell.angle_gamma   90.00
#
_symmetry.space_group_name_H-M   'P 1'
#
loop_
_entity.id
_entity.type
_entity.pdbx_description
1 polymer ?
#
loop_
_entity_poly.entity_id
_entity_poly.type
_entity_poly.pdbx_seq_one_letter_code
_entity_poly.pdbx_strand_id
1 'polypeptide(L)'
;MREAISFQTGLPASAIGVDVKVILDEATSAEIDGLAQARTAEAELRKDVQERSSRLVKQLSSSWPSRRDIACLMGLSHQRVSQLANA
;
A
#
# COMPACT_ATOMS: atom_id res chain seq x y z
N MET A 1 -32.23 -15.85 5.65
CA MET A 1 -31.52 -16.41 6.83
C MET A 1 -32.08 -15.88 8.15
N ARG A 2 -32.10 -14.55 8.39
CA ARG A 2 -32.68 -13.98 9.62
C ARG A 2 -34.17 -14.31 9.81
N GLU A 3 -34.97 -14.27 8.76
CA GLU A 3 -36.40 -14.65 8.81
C GLU A 3 -36.59 -16.13 9.17
N ALA A 4 -35.74 -17.03 8.65
CA ALA A 4 -35.78 -18.46 8.97
C ALA A 4 -35.41 -18.74 10.44
N ILE A 5 -34.39 -18.04 10.97
CA ILE A 5 -33.98 -18.14 12.38
C ILE A 5 -35.06 -17.53 13.29
N SER A 6 -35.66 -16.40 12.89
CA SER A 6 -36.77 -15.76 13.60
C SER A 6 -37.98 -16.69 13.71
N PHE A 7 -38.34 -17.36 12.60
CA PHE A 7 -39.42 -18.34 12.56
C PHE A 7 -39.15 -19.56 13.46
N GLN A 8 -37.91 -20.06 13.52
CA GLN A 8 -37.54 -21.20 14.37
C GLN A 8 -37.41 -20.87 15.85
N THR A 9 -36.91 -19.68 16.18
CA THR A 9 -36.56 -19.30 17.57
C THR A 9 -37.60 -18.42 18.25
N GLY A 10 -38.58 -17.90 17.50
CA GLY A 10 -39.60 -16.97 17.99
C GLY A 10 -39.07 -15.58 18.33
N LEU A 11 -37.78 -15.32 18.13
CA LEU A 11 -37.18 -14.00 18.33
C LEU A 11 -37.50 -13.09 17.14
N PRO A 12 -37.80 -11.79 17.37
CA PRO A 12 -38.01 -10.86 16.27
C PRO A 12 -36.73 -10.71 15.44
N ALA A 13 -36.85 -10.66 14.11
CA ALA A 13 -35.70 -10.58 13.21
C ALA A 13 -34.78 -9.37 13.48
N SER A 14 -35.31 -8.30 14.06
CA SER A 14 -34.56 -7.12 14.50
C SER A 14 -33.63 -7.38 15.69
N ALA A 15 -33.88 -8.43 16.47
CA ALA A 15 -33.03 -8.86 17.58
C ALA A 15 -31.95 -9.87 17.14
N ILE A 16 -31.92 -10.27 15.87
CA ILE A 16 -30.97 -11.28 15.35
C ILE A 16 -29.81 -10.59 14.63
N GLY A 17 -28.69 -10.46 15.33
CA GLY A 17 -27.40 -10.13 14.72
C GLY A 17 -26.82 -11.35 14.01
N VAL A 18 -26.51 -11.21 12.72
CA VAL A 18 -25.78 -12.23 11.95
C VAL A 18 -24.46 -11.61 11.54
N ASP A 19 -23.37 -12.21 12.02
CA ASP A 19 -22.00 -11.89 11.63
C ASP A 19 -21.38 -13.12 10.95
N VAL A 20 -20.71 -12.90 9.83
CA VAL A 20 -20.06 -13.98 9.07
C VAL A 20 -18.57 -13.81 9.23
N LYS A 21 -17.97 -14.71 10.00
CA LYS A 21 -16.51 -14.78 10.16
C LYS A 21 -15.96 -15.89 9.28
N VAL A 22 -14.96 -15.53 8.49
CA VAL A 22 -14.15 -16.51 7.77
C VAL A 22 -13.22 -17.14 8.80
N ILE A 23 -13.35 -18.45 8.99
CA ILE A 23 -12.42 -19.22 9.82
C ILE A 23 -11.37 -19.78 8.86
N LEU A 24 -10.14 -19.30 9.01
CA LEU A 24 -8.97 -19.82 8.30
C LEU A 24 -8.22 -20.76 9.24
N ASP A 25 -7.49 -21.71 8.67
CA ASP A 25 -6.48 -22.44 9.43
C ASP A 25 -5.32 -21.50 9.79
N GLU A 26 -4.58 -21.87 10.83
CA GLU A 26 -3.50 -21.05 11.39
C GLU A 26 -2.43 -20.70 10.34
N ALA A 27 -2.09 -21.64 9.45
CA ALA A 27 -1.06 -21.40 8.45
C ALA A 27 -1.52 -20.36 7.42
N THR A 28 -2.76 -20.48 6.93
CA THR A 28 -3.34 -19.49 6.00
C THR A 28 -3.49 -18.11 6.66
N SER A 29 -3.89 -18.05 7.94
CA SER A 29 -3.97 -16.78 8.67
C SER A 29 -2.61 -16.12 8.81
N ALA A 30 -1.58 -16.89 9.20
CA ALA A 30 -0.22 -16.40 9.35
C ALA A 30 0.38 -15.88 8.04
N GLU A 31 0.09 -16.55 6.91
CA GLU A 31 0.53 -16.09 5.57
C GLU A 31 -0.14 -14.76 5.17
N ILE A 32 -1.42 -14.58 5.45
CA ILE A 32 -2.12 -13.31 5.18
C ILE A 32 -1.53 -12.18 6.01
N ASP A 33 -1.29 -12.42 7.30
CA ASP A 33 -0.68 -11.42 8.19
C ASP A 33 0.75 -11.09 7.76
N GLY A 34 1.53 -12.11 7.37
CA GLY A 34 2.88 -11.93 6.81
C GLY A 34 2.87 -11.10 5.54
N LEU A 35 1.93 -11.35 4.62
CA LEU A 35 1.76 -10.57 3.39
C LEU A 35 1.35 -9.12 3.69
N ALA A 36 0.47 -8.90 4.66
CA ALA A 36 0.08 -7.57 5.08
C ALA A 36 1.27 -6.77 5.63
N GLN A 37 2.10 -7.40 6.47
CA GLN A 37 3.32 -6.80 7.00
C GLN A 37 4.33 -6.49 5.88
N ALA A 38 4.54 -7.42 4.95
CA ALA A 38 5.44 -7.23 3.81
C ALA A 38 4.99 -6.04 2.94
N ARG A 39 3.69 -5.88 2.69
CA ARG A 39 3.14 -4.73 1.95
C ARG A 39 3.36 -3.41 2.68
N THR A 40 3.22 -3.38 4.00
CA THR A 40 3.51 -2.18 4.79
C THR A 40 4.99 -1.82 4.69
N ALA A 41 5.89 -2.78 4.89
CA ALA A 41 7.33 -2.56 4.76
C ALA A 41 7.72 -2.10 3.35
N GLU A 42 7.12 -2.70 2.31
CA GLU A 42 7.30 -2.26 0.93
C GLU A 42 6.86 -0.80 0.72
N ALA A 43 5.70 -0.41 1.26
CA ALA A 43 5.19 0.95 1.15
C ALA A 43 6.12 1.96 1.84
N GLU A 44 6.66 1.62 3.01
CA GLU A 44 7.63 2.46 3.74
C GLU A 44 8.94 2.62 2.96
N LEU A 45 9.50 1.52 2.45
CA LEU A 45 10.71 1.55 1.63
C LEU A 45 10.50 2.36 0.35
N ARG A 46 9.36 2.19 -0.33
CA ARG A 46 9.02 2.99 -1.52
C ARG A 46 8.94 4.48 -1.20
N LYS A 47 8.38 4.85 -0.04
CA LYS A 47 8.32 6.24 0.42
C LYS A 47 9.72 6.81 0.67
N ASP A 48 10.58 6.08 1.37
CA ASP A 48 11.96 6.50 1.63
C ASP A 48 12.77 6.67 0.33
N VAL A 49 12.68 5.71 -0.60
CA VAL A 49 13.31 5.81 -1.93
C VAL A 49 12.82 7.04 -2.68
N GLN A 50 11.51 7.32 -2.63
CA GLN A 50 10.92 8.48 -3.28
C GLN A 50 11.45 9.81 -2.70
N GLU A 51 11.50 9.91 -1.38
CA GLU A 51 12.00 11.11 -0.68
C GLU A 51 13.49 11.35 -0.96
N ARG A 52 14.31 10.29 -0.90
CA ARG A 52 15.74 10.36 -1.21
C ARG A 52 15.98 10.73 -2.67
N SER A 53 15.22 10.13 -3.58
CA SER A 53 15.32 10.44 -5.02
C SER A 53 14.95 11.88 -5.31
N SER A 54 13.86 12.40 -4.72
CA SER A 54 13.47 13.81 -4.87
C SER A 54 14.55 14.75 -4.34
N ARG A 55 15.06 14.48 -3.13
CA ARG A 55 16.13 15.28 -2.52
C ARG A 55 17.38 15.31 -3.40
N LEU A 56 17.82 14.15 -3.88
CA LEU A 56 19.01 14.04 -4.71
C LEU A 56 18.82 14.74 -6.06
N VAL A 57 17.66 14.57 -6.73
CA VAL A 57 17.36 15.28 -7.99
C VAL A 57 17.39 16.80 -7.78
N LYS A 58 16.81 17.32 -6.69
CA LYS A 58 16.83 18.75 -6.37
C LYS A 58 18.25 19.27 -6.13
N GLN A 59 19.06 18.51 -5.39
CA GLN A 59 20.47 18.83 -5.15
C GLN A 59 21.28 18.83 -6.45
N LEU A 60 21.10 17.82 -7.30
CA LEU A 60 21.82 17.74 -8.58
C LEU A 60 21.36 18.82 -9.57
N SER A 61 20.08 19.22 -9.53
CA SER A 61 19.54 20.25 -10.42
C SER A 61 20.14 21.64 -10.16
N SER A 62 20.73 21.89 -8.98
CA SER A 62 21.41 23.16 -8.70
C SER A 62 22.86 23.18 -9.16
N SER A 63 23.52 22.01 -9.25
CA SER A 63 24.93 21.88 -9.62
C SER A 63 25.16 21.39 -11.05
N TRP A 64 24.15 20.77 -11.67
CA TRP A 64 24.29 20.13 -12.97
C TRP A 64 23.32 20.70 -14.02
N PRO A 65 23.81 21.02 -15.23
CA PRO A 65 23.01 21.71 -16.23
C PRO A 65 22.01 20.79 -16.96
N SER A 66 22.22 19.47 -16.96
CA SER A 66 21.47 18.52 -17.79
C SER A 66 20.65 17.53 -16.96
N ARG A 67 19.33 17.58 -17.12
CA ARG A 67 18.41 16.58 -16.55
C ARG A 67 18.58 15.19 -17.16
N ARG A 68 19.13 15.07 -18.37
CA ARG A 68 19.46 13.76 -18.99
C ARG A 68 20.60 13.07 -18.25
N ASP A 69 21.59 13.83 -17.81
CA ASP A 69 22.77 13.25 -17.12
C ASP A 69 22.39 12.80 -15.71
N ILE A 70 21.53 13.58 -15.03
CA ILE A 70 20.90 13.19 -13.76
C ILE A 70 20.10 11.89 -13.93
N ALA A 71 19.32 11.76 -15.01
CA ALA A 71 18.56 10.56 -15.31
C ALA A 71 19.45 9.34 -15.52
N CYS A 72 20.54 9.50 -16.28
CA CYS A 72 21.54 8.45 -16.50
C CYS A 72 22.20 8.01 -15.18
N LEU A 73 22.66 8.96 -14.36
CA LEU A 73 23.35 8.68 -13.09
C LEU A 73 22.44 7.98 -12.08
N MET A 74 21.15 8.34 -12.05
CA MET A 74 20.19 7.76 -11.11
C MET A 74 19.48 6.51 -11.65
N GLY A 75 19.75 6.09 -12.89
CA GLY A 75 19.02 4.98 -13.52
C GLY A 75 17.53 5.27 -13.69
N LEU A 76 17.14 6.53 -13.85
CA LEU A 76 15.77 6.99 -13.97
C LEU A 76 15.45 7.41 -15.41
N SER A 77 14.16 7.48 -15.74
CA SER A 77 13.75 8.12 -16.99
C SER A 77 13.84 9.64 -16.88
N HIS A 78 14.04 10.32 -18.02
CA HIS A 78 14.03 11.78 -18.08
C HIS A 78 12.72 12.38 -17.54
N GLN A 79 11.57 11.73 -17.84
CA GLN A 79 10.27 12.14 -17.31
C GLN A 79 10.23 12.04 -15.78
N ARG A 80 10.80 10.98 -15.20
CA ARG A 80 10.82 10.80 -13.75
C ARG A 80 11.68 11.86 -13.07
N VAL A 81 12.84 12.18 -13.62
CA VAL A 81 13.68 13.29 -13.12
C VAL A 81 12.93 14.62 -13.19
N SER A 82 12.23 14.90 -14.29
CA SER A 82 11.43 16.13 -14.42
C SER A 82 10.32 16.23 -13.36
N GLN A 83 9.63 15.13 -13.07
CA GLN A 83 8.64 15.07 -12.00
C GLN A 83 9.27 15.32 -10.63
N LEU A 84 10.41 14.68 -10.33
CA LEU A 84 11.08 14.80 -9.04
C LEU A 84 11.71 16.17 -8.80
N ALA A 85 12.16 16.84 -9.86
CA ALA A 85 12.71 18.20 -9.80
C ALA A 85 11.62 19.25 -9.52
N ASN A 86 10.38 18.97 -9.92
CA ASN A 86 9.24 19.90 -9.83
C ASN A 86 8.23 19.54 -8.72
N ALA A 87 8.41 18.40 -8.04
CA ALA A 87 7.64 17.99 -6.85
C ALA A 87 8.16 18.68 -5.59
#